data_AF-A0A6N6TH98-F1
#
_entry.id   AF-A0A6N6TH98-F1
#
_cell.length_a   1.000
_cell.length_b   1.000
_cell.length_c   1.000
_cell.angle_alpha   90.00
_cell.angle_beta   90.00
_cell.angle_gamma   90.00
#
_symmetry.space_group_name_H-M   'P 1'
#
loop_
_entity.id
_entity.type
_entity.pdbx_description
1 polymer ?
#
loop_
_entity_poly.entity_id
_entity_poly.type
_entity_poly.pdbx_seq_one_letter_code
_entity_poly.pdbx_strand_id
1 'polypeptide(L)'
;MKTYTTLDAIGDMFVIYGIVIVVSMLVAVVIRGIVWVLSRQAKQEEAKAPAKPAAPPILAGVPQEHLAVITAAVAAMMGAHRIVHIETMTRGFGWTAEARTVHHTSHAPRASH
;
A
#
# COMPACT_ATOMS: atom_id res chain seq x y z
N MET A 1 3.04 -6.22 54.19
CA MET A 1 2.14 -5.48 53.27
C MET A 1 2.90 -4.22 52.89
N LYS A 2 3.39 -4.09 51.65
CA LYS A 2 4.12 -2.89 51.24
C LYS A 2 3.09 -1.79 51.00
N THR A 3 3.14 -0.73 51.80
CA THR A 3 2.23 0.41 51.67
C THR A 3 2.60 1.15 50.39
N TYR A 4 1.77 1.00 49.36
CA TYR A 4 1.94 1.76 48.12
C TYR A 4 1.62 3.21 48.43
N THR A 5 2.64 4.05 48.44
CA THR A 5 2.49 5.46 48.78
C THR A 5 2.15 6.24 47.51
N THR A 6 1.49 7.38 47.65
CA THR A 6 1.15 8.27 46.51
C THR A 6 2.38 8.67 45.69
N LEU A 7 3.56 8.78 46.31
CA LEU A 7 4.82 9.04 45.63
C LEU A 7 5.25 7.90 44.70
N ASP A 8 4.96 6.64 45.06
CA ASP A 8 5.22 5.49 44.18
C ASP A 8 4.32 5.52 42.96
N ALA A 9 3.04 5.88 43.14
CA ALA A 9 2.08 6.02 42.05
C ALA A 9 2.47 7.15 41.08
N ILE A 10 2.95 8.27 41.60
CA ILE A 10 3.45 9.39 40.77
C ILE A 10 4.68 8.95 39.97
N GLY A 11 5.63 8.27 40.61
CA GLY A 11 6.81 7.72 39.95
C GLY A 11 6.45 6.76 38.81
N ASP A 12 5.54 5.83 39.07
CA ASP A 12 5.07 4.86 38.08
C ASP A 12 4.40 5.54 36.88
N MET A 13 3.62 6.59 37.12
CA MET A 13 2.99 7.39 36.06
C MET A 13 4.03 7.96 35.09
N PHE A 14 5.11 8.55 35.60
CA PHE A 14 6.19 9.08 34.75
C PHE A 14 6.92 7.99 33.97
N VAL A 15 7.17 6.83 34.60
CA VAL A 15 7.82 5.69 33.96
C VAL A 15 6.95 5.15 32.82
N ILE A 16 5.66 4.97 33.05
CA ILE A 16 4.71 4.48 32.04
C ILE A 16 4.65 5.46 30.86
N TYR A 17 4.49 6.76 31.10
CA TYR A 17 4.49 7.76 30.03
C TYR A 17 5.82 7.81 29.28
N GLY A 18 6.94 7.71 29.99
CA GLY A 18 8.27 7.64 29.38
C GLY A 18 8.42 6.44 28.44
N ILE A 19 8.00 5.25 28.89
CA ILE A 19 8.02 4.03 28.06
C ILE A 19 7.13 4.21 26.83
N VAL A 20 5.93 4.76 26.99
CA VAL A 20 5.01 5.01 25.86
C VAL A 20 5.63 5.95 24.83
N ILE A 21 6.32 7.01 25.26
CA ILE A 21 7.04 7.93 24.36
C ILE A 21 8.13 7.19 23.58
N VAL A 22 8.92 6.35 24.25
CA VAL A 22 9.98 5.56 23.60
C VAL A 22 9.40 4.58 22.58
N VAL A 23 8.33 3.87 22.94
CA VAL A 23 7.65 2.94 22.02
C VAL A 23 7.08 3.69 20.82
N SER A 24 6.45 4.84 21.03
CA SER A 24 5.92 5.68 19.95
C SER A 24 7.02 6.15 19.00
N MET A 25 8.16 6.59 19.54
CA MET A 25 9.35 6.95 18.77
C MET A 25 9.88 5.77 17.95
N LEU A 26 9.92 4.57 18.53
CA LEU A 26 10.37 3.36 17.84
C LEU A 26 9.45 3.03 16.66
N VAL A 27 8.12 3.08 16.85
CA VAL A 27 7.14 2.90 15.77
C VAL A 27 7.32 3.95 14.67
N ALA A 28 7.53 5.22 15.04
CA ALA A 28 7.77 6.30 14.08
C ALA A 28 9.03 6.03 13.23
N VAL A 29 10.10 5.52 13.85
CA VAL A 29 11.33 5.14 13.13
C VAL A 29 11.08 3.97 12.19
N VAL A 30 10.31 2.95 12.60
CA VAL A 30 9.95 1.82 11.73
C VAL A 30 9.18 2.28 10.51
N ILE A 31 8.14 3.10 10.69
CA ILE A 31 7.36 3.67 9.58
C ILE A 31 8.27 4.49 8.66
N ARG A 32 9.11 5.36 9.24
CA ARG A 32 10.05 6.19 8.47
C ARG A 32 11.06 5.35 7.69
N GLY A 33 11.52 4.24 8.27
CA GLY A 33 12.41 3.28 7.60
C GLY A 33 11.72 2.62 6.40
N ILE A 34 10.49 2.15 6.56
CA ILE A 34 9.70 1.56 5.48
C ILE A 34 9.48 2.57 4.35
N VAL A 35 9.07 3.80 4.68
CA VAL A 35 8.88 4.88 3.69
C VAL A 35 10.20 5.21 2.97
N TRP A 36 11.33 5.18 3.66
CA TRP A 36 12.63 5.42 3.06
C TRP A 36 13.04 4.33 2.07
N VAL A 37 12.81 3.06 2.40
CA VAL A 37 13.05 1.94 1.48
C VAL A 37 12.12 2.03 0.27
N LEU A 38 10.82 2.25 0.48
CA LEU A 38 9.84 2.33 -0.60
C LEU A 38 10.07 3.53 -1.51
N SER A 39 10.43 4.70 -0.95
CA SER A 39 10.77 5.89 -1.75
C SER A 39 12.06 5.71 -2.54
N ARG A 40 13.03 4.94 -2.03
CA ARG A 40 14.21 4.55 -2.79
C ARG A 40 13.85 3.62 -3.95
N GLN A 41 12.96 2.65 -3.74
CA GLN A 41 12.50 1.77 -4.82
C GLN A 41 11.71 2.54 -5.88
N ALA A 42 10.81 3.43 -5.48
CA ALA A 42 10.07 4.30 -6.40
C ALA A 42 11.01 5.20 -7.21
N LYS A 43 12.05 5.76 -6.58
CA LYS A 43 13.07 6.57 -7.29
C LYS A 43 13.93 5.73 -8.25
N GLN A 44 14.15 4.46 -7.93
CA GLN A 44 14.87 3.53 -8.80
C GLN A 44 13.99 3.07 -9.98
N GLU A 45 12.68 3.00 -9.77
CA GLU A 45 11.67 2.82 -10.82
C GLU A 45 11.51 4.07 -11.70
N GLU A 46 11.62 5.28 -11.13
CA GLU A 46 11.61 6.55 -11.88
C GLU A 46 12.91 6.74 -12.68
N ALA A 47 14.06 6.32 -12.16
CA ALA A 47 15.30 6.20 -12.93
C ALA A 47 15.20 5.13 -14.03
N LYS A 48 14.19 4.26 -13.95
CA LYS A 48 13.81 3.25 -14.95
C LYS A 48 12.47 3.61 -15.64
N ALA A 49 11.99 4.85 -15.49
CA ALA A 49 10.82 5.32 -16.21
C ALA A 49 11.15 5.38 -17.70
N PRO A 50 10.17 5.04 -18.54
CA PRO A 50 10.41 4.42 -19.82
C PRO A 50 11.01 5.43 -20.78
N ALA A 51 12.07 5.02 -21.48
CA ALA A 51 12.38 5.61 -22.76
C ALA A 51 11.09 5.62 -23.59
N LYS A 52 10.76 6.80 -24.12
CA LYS A 52 9.88 7.11 -25.26
C LYS A 52 9.31 5.86 -25.95
N PRO A 53 8.00 5.77 -26.24
CA PRO A 53 7.36 4.55 -26.75
C PRO A 53 8.21 3.88 -27.82
N ALA A 54 8.97 2.86 -27.42
CA ALA A 54 9.66 2.03 -28.36
C ALA A 54 8.55 1.23 -29.06
N ALA A 55 8.56 1.30 -30.39
CA ALA A 55 7.73 0.44 -31.22
C ALA A 55 7.75 -0.99 -30.64
N PRO A 56 6.59 -1.69 -30.67
CA PRO A 56 6.48 -3.02 -30.06
C PRO A 56 7.68 -3.86 -30.49
N PRO A 57 8.38 -4.53 -29.54
CA PRO A 57 9.44 -5.43 -29.94
C PRO A 57 8.78 -6.44 -30.86
N ILE A 58 9.21 -6.44 -32.12
CA ILE A 58 8.96 -7.56 -33.00
C ILE A 58 9.61 -8.72 -32.25
N LEU A 59 8.78 -9.56 -31.62
CA LEU A 59 9.20 -10.77 -30.93
C LEU A 59 9.74 -11.71 -32.01
N ALA A 60 10.96 -11.43 -32.44
CA ALA A 60 11.71 -12.27 -33.35
C ALA A 60 12.12 -13.51 -32.56
N GLY A 61 11.30 -14.56 -32.67
CA GLY A 61 11.75 -15.93 -32.47
C GLY A 61 11.81 -16.43 -31.03
N VAL A 62 10.90 -16.02 -30.13
CA VAL A 62 10.68 -16.81 -28.90
C VAL A 62 9.76 -17.98 -29.26
N PRO A 63 10.23 -19.24 -29.20
CA PRO A 63 9.40 -20.39 -29.48
C PRO A 63 8.19 -20.43 -28.54
N GLN A 64 7.01 -20.64 -29.10
CA GLN A 64 5.72 -20.57 -28.40
C GLN A 64 5.66 -21.56 -27.22
N GLU A 65 6.44 -22.63 -27.30
CA GLU A 65 6.58 -23.65 -26.26
C GLU A 65 7.16 -23.06 -24.97
N HIS A 66 8.15 -22.16 -25.07
CA HIS A 66 8.74 -21.53 -23.89
C HIS A 66 7.76 -20.55 -23.24
N LEU A 67 6.99 -19.81 -24.04
CA LEU A 67 5.96 -18.93 -23.52
C LEU A 67 4.86 -19.72 -22.81
N ALA A 68 4.42 -20.83 -23.40
CA ALA A 68 3.42 -21.71 -22.79
C ALA A 68 3.89 -22.32 -21.46
N VAL A 69 5.15 -22.75 -21.38
CA VAL A 69 5.72 -23.30 -20.14
C VAL A 69 5.84 -22.22 -19.05
N ILE A 70 6.30 -21.02 -19.40
CA ILE A 70 6.41 -19.91 -18.44
C ILE A 70 5.04 -19.48 -17.95
N THR A 71 4.04 -19.33 -18.83
CA THR A 71 2.68 -18.95 -18.42
C THR A 71 2.00 -20.04 -17.61
N ALA A 72 2.18 -21.31 -17.95
CA ALA A 72 1.68 -22.44 -17.16
C ALA A 72 2.33 -22.52 -15.78
N ALA A 73 3.65 -22.31 -15.69
CA ALA A 73 4.36 -22.28 -14.41
C ALA A 73 3.89 -21.12 -13.52
N VAL A 74 3.72 -19.93 -14.09
CA VAL A 74 3.17 -18.76 -13.38
C VAL A 74 1.73 -19.03 -12.93
N ALA A 75 0.89 -19.60 -13.79
CA ALA A 75 -0.49 -19.97 -13.44
C ALA A 75 -0.55 -21.04 -12.34
N ALA A 76 0.35 -22.03 -12.37
CA ALA A 76 0.44 -23.07 -11.35
C ALA A 76 0.98 -22.54 -10.01
N MET A 77 1.95 -21.62 -10.02
CA MET A 77 2.49 -21.00 -8.81
C MET A 77 1.54 -19.99 -8.16
N MET A 78 0.82 -19.21 -8.98
CA MET A 78 -0.06 -18.14 -8.51
C MET A 78 -1.51 -18.61 -8.26
N GLY A 79 -1.88 -19.82 -8.70
CA GLY A 79 -3.24 -20.34 -8.56
C GLY A 79 -4.30 -19.45 -9.22
N ALA A 80 -5.56 -19.58 -8.81
CA ALA A 80 -6.69 -18.76 -9.29
C ALA A 80 -6.70 -17.32 -8.74
N HIS A 81 -5.54 -16.76 -8.38
CA HIS A 81 -5.45 -15.38 -7.91
C HIS A 81 -5.42 -14.43 -9.12
N ARG A 82 -6.54 -13.71 -9.30
CA ARG A 82 -6.70 -12.66 -10.31
C ARG A 82 -5.70 -11.55 -10.05
N ILE A 83 -4.68 -11.44 -10.91
CA ILE A 83 -3.78 -10.29 -10.95
C ILE A 83 -4.61 -9.10 -11.42
N VAL A 84 -5.11 -8.30 -10.48
CA VAL A 84 -5.80 -7.05 -10.79
C VAL A 84 -4.70 -6.05 -11.16
N HIS A 85 -4.70 -5.60 -12.40
CA HIS A 85 -3.84 -4.51 -12.83
C HIS A 85 -4.33 -3.21 -12.17
N ILE A 86 -3.71 -2.84 -11.05
CA ILE A 86 -3.97 -1.57 -10.38
C ILE A 86 -3.00 -0.56 -10.97
N GLU A 87 -3.35 -0.01 -12.13
CA GLU A 87 -2.69 1.20 -12.61
C GLU A 87 -2.94 2.31 -11.59
N THR A 88 -1.94 3.16 -11.32
CA THR A 88 -2.18 4.37 -10.53
C THR A 88 -3.19 5.20 -11.32
N MET A 89 -4.46 5.16 -10.94
CA MET A 89 -5.47 6.00 -11.57
C MET A 89 -4.95 7.43 -11.45
N THR A 90 -4.64 8.04 -12.61
CA THR A 90 -4.02 9.36 -12.71
C THR A 90 -4.59 10.27 -11.62
N ARG A 91 -3.68 10.72 -10.74
CA ARG A 91 -3.97 11.42 -9.48
C ARG A 91 -5.29 12.20 -9.53
N GLY A 92 -6.30 11.74 -8.78
CA GLY A 92 -7.30 12.64 -8.19
C GLY A 92 -8.78 12.42 -8.52
N PHE A 93 -9.14 11.60 -9.53
CA PHE A 93 -10.55 11.57 -9.99
C PHE A 93 -11.40 10.39 -9.47
N GLY A 94 -10.83 9.21 -9.20
CA GLY A 94 -11.63 8.02 -8.83
C GLY A 94 -12.36 8.16 -7.48
N TRP A 95 -11.59 8.35 -6.40
CA TRP A 95 -12.15 8.47 -5.04
C TRP A 95 -13.06 9.69 -4.87
N THR A 96 -12.69 10.83 -5.47
CA THR A 96 -13.46 12.06 -5.34
C THR A 96 -14.74 12.04 -6.17
N ALA A 97 -14.76 11.39 -7.33
CA ALA A 97 -15.96 11.22 -8.13
C ALA A 97 -16.96 10.27 -7.46
N GLU A 98 -16.49 9.14 -6.93
CA GLU A 98 -17.33 8.16 -6.23
C GLU A 98 -17.87 8.72 -4.91
N ALA A 99 -17.03 9.40 -4.11
CA ALA A 99 -17.50 10.07 -2.90
C ALA A 99 -18.55 11.14 -3.22
N ARG A 100 -18.38 11.89 -4.32
CA ARG A 100 -19.35 12.92 -4.76
C ARG A 100 -20.67 12.30 -5.20
N THR A 101 -20.65 11.22 -5.99
CA THR A 101 -21.90 10.56 -6.43
C THR A 101 -22.66 9.95 -5.26
N VAL A 102 -21.97 9.31 -4.31
CA VAL A 102 -22.60 8.77 -3.09
C VAL A 102 -23.20 9.90 -2.24
N HIS A 103 -22.50 11.03 -2.11
CA HIS A 103 -23.02 12.15 -1.32
C HIS A 103 -24.25 12.84 -1.96
N HIS A 104 -24.31 12.89 -3.29
CA HIS A 104 -25.46 13.47 -3.98
C HIS A 104 -26.64 12.49 -4.11
N THR A 105 -26.38 11.18 -4.19
CA THR A 105 -27.44 10.16 -4.34
C THR A 105 -27.97 9.63 -3.01
N SER A 106 -27.32 9.92 -1.87
CA SER A 106 -27.80 9.50 -0.54
C SER A 106 -29.19 10.04 -0.18
N HIS A 107 -29.58 11.18 -0.74
CA HIS A 107 -30.89 11.81 -0.53
C HIS A 107 -31.80 11.76 -1.76
N ALA A 108 -31.42 10.99 -2.80
CA ALA A 108 -32.29 10.81 -3.95
C ALA A 108 -33.56 10.07 -3.50
N PRO A 109 -34.77 10.63 -3.74
CA PRO A 109 -36.01 9.93 -3.47
C PRO A 109 -36.00 8.62 -4.26
N ARG A 110 -36.14 7.48 -3.56
CA ARG A 110 -36.37 6.20 -4.23
C ARG A 110 -37.62 6.37 -5.10
N ALA A 111 -37.49 6.19 -6.41
CA ALA A 111 -38.65 6.16 -7.29
C ALA A 111 -39.63 5.12 -6.75
N SER A 112 -40.85 5.54 -6.46
CA SER A 112 -41.95 4.65 -6.09
C SER A 112 -42.25 3.75 -7.28
N HIS A 113 -42.17 2.45 -7.03
CA HIS A 113 -42.60 1.39 -7.94
C HIS A 113 -44.12 1.44 -8.17
#